data_AF-A0A0L9VN74-F1
#
_entry.id   AF-A0A0L9VN74-F1
#
_cell.length_a   1.000
_cell.length_b   1.000
_cell.length_c   1.000
_cell.angle_alpha   90.00
_cell.angle_beta   90.00
_cell.angle_gamma   90.00
#
_symmetry.space_group_name_H-M   'P 1'
#
loop_
_entity.id
_entity.type
_entity.pdbx_description
1 polymer ?
#
loop_
_entity_poly.entity_id
_entity_poly.type
_entity_poly.pdbx_seq_one_letter_code
_entity_poly.pdbx_strand_id
1 'polypeptide(L)'
;MTQAASPAPLKVIHVCSVAPFQEPTLSTLVPTSLPLTFFDLLWLRFPPVQRLFFYHFPHPTSSFLHSLLPSLKLSLSRTLQHFLPFSGTLTWPSHSPKPIVNYLPGDTVSFTVAESDLNFNHLCSHLCEASQRNDLAPHLANSHDKASLLAVQVTLFPNAGFLSLTLQHFLPFSGTLTWPSHSPKPIVNYLPGDTVSFTVAESDLNFNHLCSHLCEASQRHHLAPHLANSHDKASLLAVQVTHFPNAGFCIGVTTHHAAFDGKSSSMFIKAWAYICSNLQNPTTPTPTPSLPHHLTPIFDRSLIRDPSGLAELYAEQWMNHNGSNNRSLKVWESLTATPSDGLKGLFELTPSQIQKLKQYGNSKVKVAVHLSTFSVTCAYVLACWVKANQVKDENVLCIFSVDCRTRLDPPIPATYFGNCVKGEYVVALTKELIGKDGFICALERIVEALNRVKEEGVLNGAEKWVSSMHDPGEGRIISTAGSPLFEVYSIDFGWGRPKKVDMLSTDKTGAFSLSERRDISGGIEIGLLLSKSEMEDFTSLFLQGLDSL
;
A
#
# COMPACT_ATOMS: atom_id res chain seq x y z
N MET A 1 -36.95 18.31 5.18
CA MET A 1 -36.37 17.14 5.88
C MET A 1 -34.88 17.32 5.89
N THR A 2 -34.34 17.75 7.02
CA THR A 2 -32.91 17.91 7.26
C THR A 2 -32.26 16.52 7.26
N GLN A 3 -31.35 16.29 6.31
CA GLN A 3 -30.54 15.09 6.25
C GLN A 3 -29.61 15.14 7.47
N ALA A 4 -29.86 14.29 8.47
CA ALA A 4 -28.96 14.12 9.59
C ALA A 4 -27.59 13.71 9.02
N ALA A 5 -26.56 14.49 9.28
CA ALA A 5 -25.19 14.11 8.96
C ALA A 5 -24.90 12.78 9.68
N SER A 6 -24.65 11.72 8.91
CA SER A 6 -24.19 10.44 9.46
C SER A 6 -22.96 10.71 10.33
N PRO A 7 -22.87 10.17 11.56
CA PRO A 7 -21.65 10.28 12.36
C PRO A 7 -20.47 9.76 11.54
N ALA A 8 -19.31 10.41 11.69
CA ALA A 8 -18.09 10.00 11.01
C ALA A 8 -17.82 8.52 11.33
N PRO A 9 -17.56 7.65 10.33
CA PRO A 9 -17.43 6.20 10.54
C PRO A 9 -16.21 5.79 11.39
N LEU A 10 -15.35 6.77 11.71
CA LEU A 10 -14.07 6.57 12.37
C LEU A 10 -13.79 7.73 13.33
N LYS A 11 -13.44 7.41 14.58
CA LYS A 11 -12.94 8.34 15.59
C LYS A 11 -11.42 8.20 15.69
N VAL A 12 -10.68 9.19 15.22
CA VAL A 12 -9.22 9.22 15.40
C VAL A 12 -8.91 9.45 16.88
N ILE A 13 -8.23 8.50 17.52
CA ILE A 13 -7.84 8.57 18.92
C ILE A 13 -6.54 9.36 19.04
N HIS A 14 -5.51 8.96 18.28
CA HIS A 14 -4.20 9.62 18.26
C HIS A 14 -3.54 9.49 16.89
N VAL A 15 -2.85 10.55 16.44
CA VAL A 15 -1.88 10.48 15.34
C VAL A 15 -0.50 10.61 15.94
N CYS A 16 0.41 9.70 15.60
CA CYS A 16 1.77 9.71 16.12
C CYS A 16 2.77 9.24 15.07
N SER A 17 4.05 9.37 15.43
CA SER A 17 5.18 9.02 14.60
C SER A 17 6.01 7.94 15.29
N VAL A 18 6.49 6.94 14.55
CA VAL A 18 7.30 5.83 15.08
C VAL A 18 8.68 5.85 14.43
N ALA A 19 9.72 6.20 15.19
CA ALA A 19 11.12 6.16 14.74
C ALA A 19 11.73 4.75 14.87
N PRO A 20 12.75 4.40 14.06
CA PRO A 20 13.63 3.28 14.34
C PRO A 20 14.22 3.39 15.74
N PHE A 21 14.32 2.26 16.43
CA PHE A 21 15.08 2.23 17.68
C PHE A 21 16.55 2.62 17.39
N GLN A 22 17.21 3.30 18.33
CA GLN A 22 18.63 3.67 18.21
C GLN A 22 19.37 3.12 19.42
N GLU A 23 20.50 2.44 19.20
CA GLU A 23 21.39 2.06 20.30
C GLU A 23 22.25 3.28 20.72
N PRO A 24 22.49 3.48 22.04
CA PRO A 24 23.16 4.69 22.55
C PRO A 24 24.60 4.93 22.06
N THR A 25 25.25 3.97 21.40
CA THR A 25 26.72 3.96 21.21
C THR A 25 27.20 4.20 19.77
N LEU A 26 26.31 4.39 18.79
CA LEU A 26 26.68 4.63 17.38
C LEU A 26 26.39 6.08 16.97
N SER A 27 27.14 7.01 17.55
CA SER A 27 27.07 8.44 17.23
C SER A 27 28.00 8.82 16.07
N THR A 28 27.67 8.41 14.85
CA THR A 28 28.03 9.12 13.60
C THR A 28 26.99 8.79 12.53
N LEU A 29 25.93 9.59 12.46
CA LEU A 29 24.86 9.41 11.47
C LEU A 29 25.24 10.13 10.18
N VAL A 30 25.86 9.40 9.24
CA VAL A 30 26.07 9.91 7.88
C VAL A 30 24.72 9.82 7.14
N PRO A 31 24.23 10.91 6.51
CA PRO A 31 23.09 10.84 5.61
C PRO A 31 23.30 9.75 4.58
N THR A 32 22.33 8.87 4.43
CA THR A 32 22.43 7.73 3.52
C THR A 32 21.34 7.85 2.47
N SER A 33 21.72 7.57 1.23
CA SER A 33 20.81 7.56 0.10
C SER A 33 20.79 6.17 -0.51
N LEU A 34 19.62 5.77 -1.00
CA LEU A 34 19.44 4.53 -1.73
C LEU A 34 19.02 4.88 -3.15
N PRO A 35 19.85 4.58 -4.17
CA PRO A 35 19.48 4.83 -5.55
C PRO A 35 18.32 3.91 -5.96
N LEU A 36 17.51 4.40 -6.89
CA LEU A 36 16.48 3.60 -7.54
C LEU A 36 17.05 2.85 -8.74
N THR A 37 16.62 1.60 -8.90
CA THR A 37 16.90 0.77 -10.07
C THR A 37 15.85 1.02 -11.16
N PHE A 38 16.05 0.52 -12.38
CA PHE A 38 15.04 0.63 -13.44
C PHE A 38 13.72 -0.06 -13.06
N PHE A 39 13.77 -1.15 -12.28
CA PHE A 39 12.56 -1.78 -11.75
C PHE A 39 11.78 -0.87 -10.79
N ASP A 40 12.47 -0.05 -10.01
CA ASP A 40 11.82 0.90 -9.10
C ASP A 40 11.21 2.09 -9.85
N LEU A 41 11.95 2.59 -10.85
CA LEU A 41 11.53 3.72 -11.69
C LEU A 41 10.27 3.41 -12.50
N LEU A 42 10.02 2.14 -12.85
CA LEU A 42 8.77 1.72 -13.47
C LEU A 42 7.55 2.15 -12.63
N TRP A 43 7.64 2.10 -11.31
CA TRP A 43 6.50 2.33 -10.42
C TRP A 43 6.45 3.75 -9.83
N LEU A 44 7.20 4.69 -10.41
CA LEU A 44 7.43 6.03 -9.86
C LEU A 44 6.16 6.82 -9.60
N ARG A 45 5.18 6.75 -10.51
CA ARG A 45 3.90 7.47 -10.41
C ARG A 45 2.70 6.55 -10.27
N PHE A 46 2.95 5.28 -9.94
CA PHE A 46 1.91 4.29 -9.72
C PHE A 46 1.14 4.60 -8.43
N PRO A 47 -0.20 4.41 -8.38
CA PRO A 47 -0.97 4.64 -7.16
C PRO A 47 -0.44 3.86 -5.95
N PRO A 48 -0.59 4.38 -4.72
CA PRO A 48 -0.19 3.67 -3.52
C PRO A 48 -0.88 2.31 -3.39
N VAL A 49 -0.12 1.30 -2.95
CA VAL A 49 -0.65 -0.02 -2.62
C VAL A 49 -1.23 0.02 -1.22
N GLN A 50 -2.46 -0.45 -1.06
CA GLN A 50 -3.21 -0.40 0.20
C GLN A 50 -3.65 -1.81 0.58
N ARG A 51 -3.32 -2.25 1.80
CA ARG A 51 -3.73 -3.54 2.36
C ARG A 51 -4.35 -3.38 3.73
N LEU A 52 -5.38 -4.16 4.01
CA LEU A 52 -6.04 -4.24 5.30
C LEU A 52 -5.87 -5.64 5.87
N PHE A 53 -5.51 -5.73 7.14
CA PHE A 53 -5.39 -6.99 7.89
C PHE A 53 -6.32 -6.93 9.10
N PHE A 54 -7.38 -7.74 9.08
CA PHE A 54 -8.38 -7.79 10.15
C PHE A 54 -8.04 -8.91 11.13
N TYR A 55 -8.07 -8.64 12.42
CA TYR A 55 -7.77 -9.58 13.49
C TYR A 55 -8.91 -9.63 14.50
N HIS A 56 -9.24 -10.83 14.96
CA HIS A 56 -10.19 -10.98 16.05
C HIS A 56 -9.51 -10.58 17.37
N PHE A 57 -10.19 -9.74 18.16
CA PHE A 57 -9.67 -9.21 19.43
C PHE A 57 -10.87 -8.74 20.27
N PRO A 58 -11.56 -9.66 20.96
CA PRO A 58 -12.83 -9.39 21.64
C PRO A 58 -12.60 -8.70 23.00
N HIS A 59 -11.94 -7.53 22.97
CA HIS A 59 -11.56 -6.78 24.15
C HIS A 59 -11.96 -5.30 24.05
N PRO A 60 -12.17 -4.62 25.20
CA PRO A 60 -12.52 -3.21 25.24
C PRO A 60 -11.35 -2.30 24.82
N THR A 61 -11.66 -1.03 24.56
CA THR A 61 -10.70 0.00 24.16
C THR A 61 -9.54 0.15 25.14
N SER A 62 -9.78 -0.04 26.44
CA SER A 62 -8.72 0.00 27.46
C SER A 62 -7.64 -1.09 27.24
N SER A 63 -8.04 -2.32 26.95
CA SER A 63 -7.10 -3.40 26.64
C SER A 63 -6.32 -3.14 25.35
N PHE A 64 -6.99 -2.57 24.35
CA PHE A 64 -6.34 -2.15 23.10
C PHE A 64 -5.27 -1.09 23.36
N LEU A 65 -5.59 -0.02 24.11
CA LEU A 65 -4.68 1.09 24.38
C LEU A 65 -3.51 0.73 25.29
N HIS A 66 -3.72 -0.16 26.27
CA HIS A 66 -2.70 -0.47 27.28
C HIS A 66 -1.83 -1.69 26.96
N SER A 67 -2.28 -2.61 26.11
CA SER A 67 -1.55 -3.85 25.79
C SER A 67 -1.14 -3.93 24.33
N LEU A 68 -2.12 -3.87 23.42
CA LEU A 68 -1.89 -4.11 22.00
C LEU A 68 -1.15 -2.95 21.33
N LEU A 69 -1.64 -1.72 21.52
CA LEU A 69 -1.09 -0.54 20.87
C LEU A 69 0.39 -0.28 21.22
N PRO A 70 0.84 -0.33 22.50
CA PRO A 70 2.25 -0.18 22.84
C PRO A 70 3.12 -1.25 22.21
N SER A 71 2.65 -2.50 22.18
CA SER A 71 3.35 -3.64 21.57
C SER A 71 3.54 -3.44 20.05
N LEU A 72 2.50 -2.99 19.34
CA LEU A 72 2.59 -2.67 17.91
C LEU A 72 3.57 -1.51 17.63
N LYS A 73 3.53 -0.44 18.42
CA LYS A 73 4.45 0.71 18.25
C LYS A 73 5.90 0.31 18.51
N LEU A 74 6.16 -0.39 19.62
CA LEU A 74 7.50 -0.82 20.00
C LEU A 74 8.08 -1.79 18.96
N SER A 75 7.30 -2.80 18.55
CA SER A 75 7.74 -3.76 17.53
C SER A 75 7.96 -3.12 16.17
N LEU A 76 7.14 -2.13 15.77
CA LEU A 76 7.36 -1.38 14.53
C LEU A 76 8.68 -0.60 14.60
N SER A 77 8.94 0.09 15.71
CA SER A 77 10.20 0.81 15.95
C SER A 77 11.43 -0.11 15.85
N ARG A 78 11.35 -1.31 16.44
CA ARG A 78 12.41 -2.34 16.33
C ARG A 78 12.56 -2.86 14.91
N THR A 79 11.45 -3.08 14.22
CA THR A 79 11.47 -3.55 12.83
C THR A 79 12.15 -2.53 11.93
N LEU A 80 11.83 -1.24 12.07
CA LEU A 80 12.40 -0.18 11.25
C LEU A 80 13.93 -0.09 11.34
N GLN A 81 14.56 -0.58 12.41
CA GLN A 81 16.03 -0.69 12.49
C GLN A 81 16.61 -1.62 11.43
N HIS A 82 15.86 -2.64 11.02
CA HIS A 82 16.26 -3.57 9.96
C HIS A 82 15.91 -3.05 8.57
N PHE A 83 15.08 -2.00 8.47
CA PHE A 83 14.56 -1.43 7.22
C PHE A 83 14.78 0.10 7.15
N LEU A 84 15.95 0.57 7.61
CA LEU A 84 16.32 1.99 7.72
C LEU A 84 16.08 2.86 6.47
N PRO A 85 16.32 2.39 5.23
CA PRO A 85 16.10 3.23 4.04
C PRO A 85 14.67 3.76 3.89
N PHE A 86 13.72 3.17 4.62
CA PHE A 86 12.30 3.49 4.54
C PHE A 86 11.82 4.33 5.72
N SER A 87 12.73 4.76 6.60
CA SER A 87 12.41 5.60 7.74
C SER A 87 12.79 7.07 7.60
N GLY A 88 13.36 7.60 6.50
CA GLY A 88 14.02 8.93 6.23
C GLY A 88 13.40 10.28 5.67
N THR A 89 14.02 11.50 5.76
CA THR A 89 13.65 12.74 4.97
C THR A 89 14.79 13.74 4.61
N LEU A 90 14.60 14.57 3.54
CA LEU A 90 15.51 15.65 3.06
C LEU A 90 14.84 17.05 2.86
N THR A 91 15.53 18.15 3.19
CA THR A 91 15.19 19.57 2.86
C THR A 91 16.24 20.23 1.96
N TRP A 92 15.83 21.22 1.13
CA TRP A 92 16.65 21.90 0.12
C TRP A 92 16.43 23.43 0.13
N PRO A 93 17.39 24.27 0.57
CA PRO A 93 17.28 25.72 0.47
C PRO A 93 17.59 26.23 -0.94
N SER A 94 16.93 27.31 -1.36
CA SER A 94 16.99 27.92 -2.70
C SER A 94 18.37 28.45 -3.14
N HIS A 95 19.38 28.41 -2.28
CA HIS A 95 20.70 29.01 -2.53
C HIS A 95 21.86 28.00 -2.59
N SER A 96 21.60 26.69 -2.53
CA SER A 96 22.68 25.69 -2.48
C SER A 96 22.76 24.80 -3.73
N PRO A 97 23.98 24.58 -4.30
CA PRO A 97 24.20 23.65 -5.42
C PRO A 97 24.35 22.17 -4.98
N LYS A 98 24.39 21.87 -3.68
CA LYS A 98 24.36 20.51 -3.07
C LYS A 98 23.52 20.53 -1.78
N PRO A 99 22.90 19.43 -1.34
CA PRO A 99 22.23 19.41 -0.03
C PRO A 99 23.25 19.71 1.08
N ILE A 100 22.93 20.65 1.97
CA ILE A 100 23.72 20.99 3.16
C ILE A 100 22.85 20.68 4.39
N VAL A 101 23.44 20.06 5.40
CA VAL A 101 22.84 19.91 6.73
C VAL A 101 23.17 21.17 7.54
N ASN A 102 22.17 21.98 7.89
CA ASN A 102 22.29 23.02 8.90
C ASN A 102 21.46 22.63 10.13
N TYR A 103 22.08 22.73 11.31
CA TYR A 103 21.41 22.66 12.61
C TYR A 103 21.93 23.79 13.49
N LEU A 104 21.01 24.52 14.14
CA LEU A 104 21.27 25.23 15.38
C LEU A 104 20.36 24.63 16.47
N PRO A 105 20.89 24.27 17.65
CA PRO A 105 20.07 23.85 18.77
C PRO A 105 19.32 25.03 19.37
N GLY A 106 17.98 24.94 19.44
CA GLY A 106 17.16 25.86 20.22
C GLY A 106 15.90 26.43 19.57
N ASP A 107 15.54 26.06 18.34
CA ASP A 107 14.31 26.60 17.73
C ASP A 107 13.05 26.02 18.39
N THR A 108 12.38 26.84 19.20
CA THR A 108 11.04 26.57 19.75
C THR A 108 9.98 27.26 18.92
N VAL A 109 8.95 26.53 18.51
CA VAL A 109 7.66 27.11 18.08
C VAL A 109 6.95 27.61 19.34
N SER A 110 6.54 28.87 19.36
CA SER A 110 5.72 29.38 20.46
C SER A 110 4.34 28.70 20.40
N PHE A 111 4.05 27.90 21.42
CA PHE A 111 2.79 27.18 21.59
C PHE A 111 2.15 27.63 22.89
N THR A 112 0.99 28.26 22.77
CA THR A 112 0.24 28.80 23.91
C THR A 112 -1.04 27.99 24.06
N VAL A 113 -1.22 27.37 25.23
CA VAL A 113 -2.50 26.83 25.67
C VAL A 113 -3.16 27.88 26.54
N ALA A 114 -4.31 28.37 26.12
CA ALA A 114 -5.15 29.28 26.89
C ALA A 114 -6.42 28.54 27.32
N GLU A 115 -6.99 28.94 28.44
CA GLU A 115 -8.31 28.48 28.89
C GLU A 115 -9.27 29.67 28.81
N SER A 116 -10.49 29.42 28.33
CA SER A 116 -11.50 30.45 28.17
C SER A 116 -12.83 29.99 28.77
N ASP A 117 -13.36 30.84 29.65
CA ASP A 117 -14.69 30.65 30.25
C ASP A 117 -15.83 31.07 29.32
N LEU A 118 -15.51 31.50 28.08
CA LEU A 118 -16.51 31.92 27.11
C LEU A 118 -17.35 30.73 26.62
N ASN A 119 -18.62 31.00 26.31
CA ASN A 119 -19.53 29.95 25.87
C ASN A 119 -19.23 29.53 24.41
N PHE A 120 -18.76 28.29 24.22
CA PHE A 120 -18.42 27.72 22.90
C PHE A 120 -19.54 27.87 21.86
N ASN A 121 -20.78 27.58 22.25
CA ASN A 121 -21.93 27.65 21.34
C ASN A 121 -22.24 29.10 20.91
N HIS A 122 -21.99 30.08 21.79
CA HIS A 122 -22.10 31.50 21.45
C HIS A 122 -21.01 31.93 20.47
N LEU A 123 -19.75 31.52 20.70
CA LEU A 123 -18.60 31.84 19.84
C LEU A 123 -18.75 31.28 18.42
N CYS A 124 -19.33 30.09 18.28
CA CYS A 124 -19.62 29.45 16.99
C CYS A 124 -20.89 29.99 16.30
N SER A 125 -21.69 30.83 16.97
CA SER A 125 -22.91 31.38 16.39
C SER A 125 -22.61 32.53 15.41
N HIS A 126 -23.55 32.80 14.50
CA HIS A 126 -23.47 33.94 13.58
C HIS A 126 -23.67 35.31 14.26
N LEU A 127 -23.95 35.32 15.57
CA LEU A 127 -24.26 36.53 16.34
C LEU A 127 -23.08 37.03 17.20
N CYS A 128 -21.94 36.33 17.18
CA CYS A 128 -20.76 36.69 17.97
C CYS A 128 -19.98 37.87 17.37
N GLU A 129 -19.66 38.87 18.21
CA GLU A 129 -18.87 40.04 17.82
C GLU A 129 -17.42 39.66 17.48
N ALA A 130 -16.85 40.26 16.43
CA ALA A 130 -15.50 39.94 15.94
C ALA A 130 -14.39 40.20 16.97
N SER A 131 -14.57 41.18 17.86
CA SER A 131 -13.64 41.48 18.95
C SER A 131 -13.45 40.29 19.90
N GLN A 132 -14.49 39.52 20.18
CA GLN A 132 -14.45 38.34 21.07
C GLN A 132 -13.73 37.13 20.44
N ARG A 133 -13.57 37.11 19.10
CA ARG A 133 -12.83 36.06 18.37
C ARG A 133 -11.36 36.40 18.18
N ASN A 134 -11.02 37.70 18.18
CA ASN A 134 -9.63 38.14 18.01
C ASN A 134 -8.73 37.66 19.15
N ASP A 135 -9.26 37.53 20.37
CA ASP A 135 -8.54 37.01 21.54
C ASP A 135 -8.23 35.50 21.45
N LEU A 136 -8.85 34.78 20.50
CA LEU A 136 -8.63 33.35 20.23
C LEU A 136 -7.57 33.10 19.14
N ALA A 137 -7.15 34.15 18.43
CA ALA A 137 -6.18 34.04 17.35
C ALA A 137 -4.73 34.24 17.88
N PRO A 138 -3.77 33.40 17.48
CA PRO A 138 -2.40 33.52 17.96
C PRO A 138 -1.75 34.81 17.46
N HIS A 139 -1.07 35.53 18.35
CA HIS A 139 -0.31 36.72 17.99
C HIS A 139 0.99 36.32 17.26
N LEU A 140 1.15 36.81 16.02
CA LEU A 140 2.42 36.70 15.29
C LEU A 140 3.35 37.85 15.69
N ALA A 141 4.48 37.54 16.34
CA ALA A 141 5.52 38.54 16.57
C ALA A 141 6.27 38.82 15.26
N ASN A 142 6.30 40.11 14.87
CA ASN A 142 7.06 40.63 13.74
C ASN A 142 8.00 41.76 14.20
N SER A 143 9.27 41.69 13.79
CA SER A 143 10.24 42.78 13.89
C SER A 143 10.85 43.08 12.51
N HIS A 144 11.70 44.11 12.42
CA HIS A 144 12.32 44.54 11.17
C HIS A 144 13.30 43.52 10.55
N ASP A 145 13.68 42.51 11.32
CA ASP A 145 14.75 41.56 11.06
C ASP A 145 14.34 40.10 11.31
N LYS A 146 13.14 39.84 11.85
CA LYS A 146 12.53 38.51 11.98
C LYS A 146 11.00 38.57 11.86
N ALA A 147 10.41 37.62 11.13
CA ALA A 147 8.97 37.39 11.09
C ALA A 147 8.66 35.94 11.47
N SER A 148 7.69 35.73 12.35
CA SER A 148 7.24 34.39 12.73
C SER A 148 6.46 33.77 11.56
N LEU A 149 6.85 32.59 11.07
CA LEU A 149 6.17 31.94 9.92
C LEU A 149 4.84 31.27 10.32
N LEU A 150 4.67 30.92 11.60
CA LEU A 150 3.47 30.32 12.15
C LEU A 150 3.45 30.49 13.67
N ALA A 151 2.31 30.89 14.24
CA ALA A 151 2.02 30.82 15.67
C ALA A 151 0.72 30.03 15.87
N VAL A 152 0.64 29.21 16.92
CA VAL A 152 -0.52 28.35 17.18
C VAL A 152 -0.99 28.57 18.61
N GLN A 153 -2.25 28.97 18.77
CA GLN A 153 -2.92 29.10 20.07
C GLN A 153 -4.08 28.09 20.11
N VAL A 154 -4.11 27.30 21.17
CA VAL A 154 -5.22 26.40 21.47
C VAL A 154 -5.95 26.95 22.68
N THR A 155 -7.24 27.25 22.52
CA THR A 155 -8.08 27.76 23.61
C THR A 155 -9.05 26.67 24.07
N LEU A 156 -8.99 26.30 25.35
CA LEU A 156 -9.78 25.24 25.98
C LEU A 156 -11.07 25.81 26.58
N PHE A 157 -12.19 25.10 26.42
CA PHE A 157 -13.52 25.47 26.98
C PHE A 157 -14.02 24.37 27.93
N PRO A 158 -13.97 24.57 29.26
CA PRO A 158 -14.17 23.49 30.24
C PRO A 158 -15.57 22.86 30.26
N ASN A 159 -16.59 23.60 29.82
CA ASN A 159 -18.01 23.26 30.06
C ASN A 159 -18.75 22.64 28.86
N ALA A 160 -18.06 22.31 27.75
CA ALA A 160 -18.69 21.81 26.51
C ALA A 160 -18.47 20.31 26.21
N GLY A 161 -17.85 19.55 27.12
CA GLY A 161 -17.55 18.12 26.89
C GLY A 161 -16.29 17.91 26.04
N PHE A 162 -15.54 16.85 26.37
CA PHE A 162 -14.14 16.70 25.99
C PHE A 162 -13.94 15.85 24.72
N LEU A 163 -13.08 16.35 23.82
CA LEU A 163 -12.16 15.56 22.99
C LEU A 163 -11.10 16.54 22.48
N SER A 164 -10.05 16.72 23.29
CA SER A 164 -8.86 17.47 22.89
C SER A 164 -8.28 16.83 21.61
N LEU A 165 -8.32 17.61 20.54
CA LEU A 165 -7.71 17.31 19.26
C LEU A 165 -6.17 17.29 19.42
N THR A 166 -5.60 16.13 19.15
CA THR A 166 -4.47 15.96 18.23
C THR A 166 -4.18 17.21 17.40
N LEU A 167 -3.08 17.93 17.65
CA LEU A 167 -2.45 18.86 16.70
C LEU A 167 -1.18 19.52 17.28
N GLN A 168 -0.26 18.71 17.82
CA GLN A 168 1.12 19.16 18.01
C GLN A 168 2.07 18.22 17.28
N HIS A 169 2.70 18.77 16.24
CA HIS A 169 3.80 18.22 15.45
C HIS A 169 3.44 17.24 14.33
N PHE A 170 2.87 17.79 13.26
CA PHE A 170 2.98 17.22 11.92
C PHE A 170 4.37 17.54 11.34
N LEU A 171 5.18 16.51 11.12
CA LEU A 171 6.07 16.33 9.97
C LEU A 171 6.32 14.80 9.92
N PRO A 172 5.75 14.04 8.96
CA PRO A 172 6.07 12.63 8.83
C PRO A 172 7.44 12.54 8.15
N PHE A 173 8.47 12.16 8.90
CA PHE A 173 9.76 11.90 8.29
C PHE A 173 9.96 10.40 8.12
N SER A 174 9.39 9.77 7.09
CA SER A 174 9.78 8.41 6.67
C SER A 174 10.32 8.46 5.26
N GLY A 175 11.13 7.47 4.84
CA GLY A 175 12.04 7.53 3.68
C GLY A 175 11.40 8.32 2.57
N THR A 176 12.02 9.41 2.11
CA THR A 176 11.34 10.29 1.17
C THR A 176 11.89 10.07 -0.22
N LEU A 177 10.99 9.73 -1.14
CA LEU A 177 11.30 9.78 -2.56
C LEU A 177 11.35 11.24 -2.99
N THR A 178 12.47 11.64 -3.59
CA THR A 178 12.67 13.00 -4.13
C THR A 178 13.28 12.92 -5.51
N TRP A 179 13.03 13.93 -6.35
CA TRP A 179 13.72 14.08 -7.63
C TRP A 179 14.48 15.41 -7.70
N PRO A 180 15.70 15.47 -7.15
CA PRO A 180 16.45 16.72 -7.10
C PRO A 180 16.77 17.25 -8.50
N SER A 181 16.77 18.59 -8.66
CA SER A 181 17.00 19.26 -9.95
C SER A 181 18.36 18.94 -10.59
N HIS A 182 19.38 18.72 -9.76
CA HIS A 182 20.75 18.38 -10.17
C HIS A 182 20.96 16.86 -10.37
N SER A 183 19.98 16.02 -10.01
CA SER A 183 20.09 14.56 -10.18
C SER A 183 19.37 14.15 -11.46
N PRO A 184 19.97 13.32 -12.33
CA PRO A 184 19.25 12.77 -13.47
C PRO A 184 18.15 11.79 -13.05
N LYS A 185 18.21 11.24 -11.83
CA LYS A 185 17.27 10.21 -11.33
C LYS A 185 16.68 10.59 -9.96
N PRO A 186 15.46 10.12 -9.62
CA PRO A 186 14.96 10.20 -8.27
C PRO A 186 15.73 9.27 -7.32
N ILE A 187 15.77 9.63 -6.05
CA ILE A 187 16.49 8.90 -5.00
C ILE A 187 15.64 8.80 -3.73
N VAL A 188 15.86 7.74 -2.96
CA VAL A 188 15.33 7.61 -1.60
C VAL A 188 16.34 8.19 -0.63
N ASN A 189 15.93 9.20 0.14
CA ASN A 189 16.76 9.82 1.16
C ASN A 189 16.33 9.41 2.56
N TYR A 190 17.31 9.16 3.44
CA TYR A 190 17.03 8.93 4.85
C TYR A 190 18.10 9.37 5.83
N LEU A 191 17.64 9.79 7.01
CA LEU A 191 18.45 10.02 8.19
C LEU A 191 18.04 9.04 9.31
N PRO A 192 18.98 8.60 10.14
CA PRO A 192 18.64 7.83 11.31
C PRO A 192 17.86 8.68 12.33
N GLY A 193 16.70 8.18 12.77
CA GLY A 193 15.78 8.87 13.70
C GLY A 193 14.50 9.38 13.03
N ASP A 194 14.45 9.35 11.70
CA ASP A 194 13.26 9.66 10.93
C ASP A 194 12.13 8.62 11.26
N THR A 195 10.86 9.07 11.32
CA THR A 195 9.66 8.34 11.76
C THR A 195 8.61 7.95 10.70
N VAL A 196 7.94 6.81 10.86
CA VAL A 196 6.74 6.40 10.09
C VAL A 196 5.44 6.99 10.67
N SER A 197 4.54 7.46 9.79
CA SER A 197 3.20 7.91 10.16
C SER A 197 2.36 6.74 10.70
N PHE A 198 1.84 6.90 11.92
CA PHE A 198 1.08 5.88 12.64
C PHE A 198 -0.21 6.47 13.22
N THR A 199 -1.33 6.14 12.59
CA THR A 199 -2.68 6.59 13.01
C THR A 199 -3.35 5.54 13.89
N VAL A 200 -3.91 5.96 15.02
CA VAL A 200 -4.74 5.13 15.91
C VAL A 200 -6.16 5.64 15.84
N ALA A 201 -7.08 4.73 15.57
CA ALA A 201 -8.49 5.05 15.46
C ALA A 201 -9.37 4.01 16.12
N GLU A 202 -10.61 4.39 16.39
CA GLU A 202 -11.70 3.54 16.87
C GLU A 202 -12.87 3.65 15.88
N SER A 203 -13.58 2.55 15.66
CA SER A 203 -14.76 2.53 14.79
C SER A 203 -15.85 1.66 15.40
N ASP A 204 -17.07 2.18 15.38
CA ASP A 204 -18.29 1.45 15.78
C ASP A 204 -18.92 0.67 14.61
N LEU A 205 -18.26 0.64 13.44
CA LEU A 205 -18.73 -0.15 12.32
C LEU A 205 -18.71 -1.65 12.64
N ASN A 206 -19.61 -2.41 12.00
CA ASN A 206 -19.71 -3.83 12.23
C ASN A 206 -18.48 -4.57 11.69
N PHE A 207 -17.58 -4.97 12.58
CA PHE A 207 -16.35 -5.71 12.25
C PHE A 207 -16.61 -6.99 11.45
N ASN A 208 -17.68 -7.73 11.75
CA ASN A 208 -18.00 -8.97 11.04
C ASN A 208 -18.49 -8.70 9.62
N HIS A 209 -19.25 -7.61 9.42
CA HIS A 209 -19.66 -7.15 8.09
C HIS A 209 -18.43 -6.71 7.27
N LEU A 210 -17.53 -5.93 7.86
CA LEU A 210 -16.29 -5.54 7.18
C LEU A 210 -15.39 -6.74 6.85
N CYS A 211 -15.46 -7.82 7.62
CA CYS A 211 -14.75 -9.08 7.35
C CYS A 211 -15.48 -10.03 6.38
N SER A 212 -16.68 -9.71 5.92
CA SER A 212 -17.46 -10.60 5.06
C SER A 212 -16.83 -10.74 3.67
N HIS A 213 -17.28 -11.77 2.94
CA HIS A 213 -16.88 -11.97 1.54
C HIS A 213 -17.51 -10.94 0.59
N LEU A 214 -18.58 -10.25 1.00
CA LEU A 214 -19.28 -9.26 0.18
C LEU A 214 -19.56 -8.01 1.02
N CYS A 215 -18.93 -6.89 0.67
CA CYS A 215 -19.03 -5.63 1.40
C CYS A 215 -18.89 -4.45 0.44
N GLU A 216 -19.59 -3.35 0.70
CA GLU A 216 -19.40 -2.11 -0.04
C GLU A 216 -17.97 -1.61 0.13
N ALA A 217 -17.30 -1.30 -0.98
CA ALA A 217 -15.89 -0.90 -0.97
C ALA A 217 -15.65 0.37 -0.13
N SER A 218 -16.58 1.32 -0.21
CA SER A 218 -16.53 2.59 0.53
C SER A 218 -16.47 2.41 2.05
N GLN A 219 -17.00 1.31 2.58
CA GLN A 219 -16.96 1.02 4.01
C GLN A 219 -15.57 0.59 4.51
N ARG A 220 -14.64 0.24 3.62
CA ARG A 220 -13.26 -0.13 4.00
C ARG A 220 -12.24 0.96 3.70
N HIS A 221 -12.55 1.93 2.85
CA HIS A 221 -11.57 2.94 2.39
C HIS A 221 -10.95 3.77 3.51
N HIS A 222 -11.73 4.12 4.54
CA HIS A 222 -11.27 4.91 5.68
C HIS A 222 -10.36 4.12 6.66
N LEU A 223 -10.20 2.81 6.46
CA LEU A 223 -9.33 1.96 7.28
C LEU A 223 -7.87 1.98 6.79
N ALA A 224 -7.62 2.45 5.56
CA ALA A 224 -6.27 2.62 5.04
C ALA A 224 -5.76 4.05 5.27
N PRO A 225 -4.51 4.21 5.75
CA PRO A 225 -3.94 5.53 5.96
C PRO A 225 -3.69 6.24 4.63
N HIS A 226 -3.83 7.56 4.62
CA HIS A 226 -3.38 8.40 3.51
C HIS A 226 -1.85 8.45 3.48
N LEU A 227 -1.27 8.34 2.28
CA LEU A 227 0.17 8.47 2.06
C LEU A 227 0.45 9.84 1.42
N ALA A 228 1.22 10.68 2.12
CA ALA A 228 1.51 12.02 1.62
C ALA A 228 2.30 11.94 0.31
N ASN A 229 1.77 12.60 -0.73
CA ASN A 229 2.33 12.62 -2.07
C ASN A 229 2.15 14.02 -2.66
N SER A 230 3.22 14.58 -3.21
CA SER A 230 3.25 15.87 -3.89
C SER A 230 4.12 15.76 -5.15
N HIS A 231 4.28 16.87 -5.87
CA HIS A 231 5.15 16.92 -7.04
C HIS A 231 6.62 16.66 -6.68
N ASP A 232 7.08 17.11 -5.51
CA ASP A 232 8.51 17.10 -5.18
C ASP A 232 8.89 15.99 -4.19
N LYS A 233 7.90 15.42 -3.49
CA LYS A 233 8.11 14.48 -2.39
C LYS A 233 6.99 13.43 -2.32
N ALA A 234 7.36 12.19 -2.01
CA ALA A 234 6.41 11.15 -1.63
C ALA A 234 6.88 10.37 -0.40
N SER A 235 5.97 10.18 0.56
CA SER A 235 6.17 9.24 1.67
C SER A 235 6.12 7.80 1.15
N LEU A 236 6.88 6.90 1.77
CA LEU A 236 6.97 5.51 1.32
C LEU A 236 6.08 4.53 2.09
N LEU A 237 5.76 4.83 3.35
CA LEU A 237 4.96 3.97 4.22
C LEU A 237 4.09 4.80 5.18
N ALA A 238 2.84 4.40 5.35
CA ALA A 238 1.96 4.85 6.42
C ALA A 238 1.19 3.66 6.99
N VAL A 239 0.95 3.68 8.30
CA VAL A 239 0.23 2.64 9.03
C VAL A 239 -0.95 3.25 9.80
N GLN A 240 -2.09 2.57 9.77
CA GLN A 240 -3.24 2.87 10.60
C GLN A 240 -3.65 1.62 11.37
N VAL A 241 -3.96 1.76 12.66
CA VAL A 241 -4.56 0.71 13.47
C VAL A 241 -5.93 1.19 13.93
N THR A 242 -6.98 0.51 13.48
CA THR A 242 -8.37 0.81 13.83
C THR A 242 -8.91 -0.27 14.74
N HIS A 243 -9.31 0.09 15.96
CA HIS A 243 -9.95 -0.79 16.92
C HIS A 243 -11.46 -0.82 16.75
N PHE A 244 -12.06 -2.00 16.91
CA PHE A 244 -13.50 -2.25 16.92
C PHE A 244 -13.85 -2.85 18.29
N PRO A 245 -14.42 -2.05 19.22
CA PRO A 245 -14.62 -2.46 20.60
C PRO A 245 -15.31 -3.83 20.74
N ASN A 246 -14.70 -4.71 21.54
CA ASN A 246 -15.18 -6.07 21.84
C ASN A 246 -15.30 -7.00 20.63
N ALA A 247 -14.73 -6.65 19.46
CA ALA A 247 -14.79 -7.46 18.26
C ALA A 247 -13.41 -7.77 17.65
N GLY A 248 -12.62 -6.74 17.39
CA GLY A 248 -11.39 -6.89 16.62
C GLY A 248 -10.59 -5.60 16.41
N PHE A 249 -9.55 -5.70 15.60
CA PHE A 249 -8.83 -4.54 15.08
C PHE A 249 -8.43 -4.77 13.62
N CYS A 250 -8.18 -3.68 12.90
CA CYS A 250 -7.66 -3.68 11.54
C CYS A 250 -6.33 -2.95 11.50
N ILE A 251 -5.32 -3.53 10.85
CA ILE A 251 -4.09 -2.84 10.47
C ILE A 251 -4.21 -2.47 8.98
N GLY A 252 -4.30 -1.18 8.69
CA GLY A 252 -4.20 -0.63 7.35
C GLY A 252 -2.75 -0.22 7.04
N VAL A 253 -2.23 -0.67 5.90
CA VAL A 253 -0.87 -0.36 5.45
C VAL A 253 -0.96 0.24 4.05
N THR A 254 -0.43 1.45 3.88
CA THR A 254 -0.33 2.13 2.58
C THR A 254 1.13 2.35 2.23
N THR A 255 1.54 1.97 1.01
CA THR A 255 2.93 2.01 0.58
C THR A 255 3.11 2.55 -0.83
N HIS A 256 4.19 3.27 -1.07
CA HIS A 256 4.54 3.73 -2.41
C HIS A 256 5.25 2.60 -3.19
N HIS A 257 4.72 2.23 -4.35
CA HIS A 257 5.20 1.05 -5.08
C HIS A 257 6.66 1.19 -5.58
N ALA A 258 7.12 2.40 -5.91
CA ALA A 258 8.52 2.64 -6.28
C ALA A 258 9.55 2.24 -5.21
N ALA A 259 9.16 2.12 -3.93
CA ALA A 259 10.10 1.71 -2.89
C ALA A 259 10.29 0.20 -2.80
N PHE A 260 9.25 -0.58 -3.06
CA PHE A 260 9.29 -2.02 -2.93
C PHE A 260 8.09 -2.69 -3.60
N ASP A 261 8.32 -3.90 -4.10
CA ASP A 261 7.27 -4.75 -4.66
C ASP A 261 6.46 -5.49 -3.57
N GLY A 262 5.45 -6.25 -3.98
CA GLY A 262 4.58 -7.03 -3.09
C GLY A 262 5.35 -8.01 -2.19
N LYS A 263 6.45 -8.60 -2.68
CA LYS A 263 7.29 -9.54 -1.92
C LYS A 263 8.06 -8.83 -0.81
N SER A 264 8.72 -7.73 -1.15
CA SER A 264 9.47 -6.91 -0.21
C SER A 264 8.55 -6.29 0.86
N SER A 265 7.38 -5.76 0.47
CA SER A 265 6.43 -5.24 1.46
C SER A 265 5.86 -6.32 2.38
N SER A 266 5.63 -7.53 1.88
CA SER A 266 5.13 -8.65 2.70
C SER A 266 6.20 -9.16 3.65
N MET A 267 7.47 -9.17 3.23
CA MET A 267 8.61 -9.46 4.10
C MET A 267 8.71 -8.47 5.26
N PHE A 268 8.52 -7.17 5.00
CA PHE A 268 8.49 -6.15 6.06
C PHE A 268 7.38 -6.43 7.09
N ILE A 269 6.15 -6.70 6.64
CA ILE A 269 5.02 -6.95 7.56
C ILE A 269 5.23 -8.27 8.33
N LYS A 270 5.76 -9.32 7.69
CA LYS A 270 6.13 -10.58 8.35
C LYS A 270 7.23 -10.36 9.40
N ALA A 271 8.25 -9.56 9.10
CA ALA A 271 9.29 -9.18 10.06
C ALA A 271 8.70 -8.41 11.25
N TRP A 272 7.77 -7.49 10.98
CA TRP A 272 7.07 -6.75 12.03
C TRP A 272 6.25 -7.66 12.94
N ALA A 273 5.44 -8.55 12.36
CA ALA A 273 4.67 -9.53 13.11
C ALA A 273 5.57 -10.48 13.93
N TYR A 274 6.66 -10.98 13.33
CA TYR A 274 7.64 -11.82 14.02
C TYR A 274 8.26 -11.11 15.23
N ILE A 275 8.72 -9.87 15.07
CA ILE A 275 9.28 -9.09 16.18
C ILE A 275 8.20 -8.83 17.24
N CYS A 276 6.98 -8.46 16.84
CA CYS A 276 5.89 -8.20 17.78
C CYS A 276 5.53 -9.42 18.63
N SER A 277 5.46 -10.60 18.00
CA SER A 277 5.19 -11.86 18.69
C SER A 277 6.32 -12.26 19.64
N ASN A 278 7.58 -12.12 19.22
CA ASN A 278 8.75 -12.42 20.07
C ASN A 278 8.92 -11.45 21.24
N LEU A 279 8.56 -10.17 21.09
CA LEU A 279 8.61 -9.21 22.21
C LEU A 279 7.57 -9.52 23.29
N GLN A 280 6.45 -10.13 22.91
CA GLN A 280 5.42 -10.58 23.86
C GLN A 280 5.79 -11.92 24.52
N ASN A 281 6.44 -12.82 23.77
CA ASN A 281 6.87 -14.13 24.23
C ASN A 281 8.37 -14.32 24.00
N PRO A 282 9.24 -13.68 24.81
CA PRO A 282 10.67 -13.69 24.58
C PRO A 282 11.24 -15.10 24.75
N THR A 283 11.76 -15.65 23.65
CA THR A 283 12.49 -16.94 23.65
C THR A 283 13.96 -16.77 24.04
N THR A 284 14.48 -15.55 23.98
CA THR A 284 15.86 -15.19 24.32
C THR A 284 15.91 -13.87 25.11
N PRO A 285 16.92 -13.66 25.97
CA PRO A 285 17.05 -12.45 26.80
C PRO A 285 17.57 -11.21 26.04
N THR A 286 17.68 -11.26 24.71
CA THR A 286 18.20 -10.13 23.92
C THR A 286 17.15 -9.03 23.70
N PRO A 287 17.51 -7.74 23.80
CA PRO A 287 16.58 -6.61 23.71
C PRO A 287 15.97 -6.36 22.32
N THR A 288 16.55 -6.92 21.26
CA THR A 288 16.00 -6.90 19.89
C THR A 288 16.11 -8.32 19.28
N PRO A 289 15.00 -8.95 18.84
CA PRO A 289 15.06 -10.26 18.21
C PRO A 289 15.81 -10.17 16.88
N SER A 290 16.80 -11.03 16.65
CA SER A 290 17.41 -11.16 15.32
C SER A 290 16.38 -11.70 14.32
N LEU A 291 16.28 -11.09 13.15
CA LEU A 291 15.42 -11.61 12.08
C LEU A 291 15.99 -12.93 11.54
N PRO A 292 15.14 -13.92 11.24
CA PRO A 292 15.57 -15.11 10.52
C PRO A 292 16.04 -14.72 9.11
N HIS A 293 16.89 -15.55 8.50
CA HIS A 293 17.52 -15.24 7.20
C HIS A 293 16.49 -14.85 6.11
N HIS A 294 15.35 -15.53 6.03
CA HIS A 294 14.31 -15.26 5.03
C HIS A 294 13.53 -13.94 5.26
N LEU A 295 13.69 -13.29 6.42
CA LEU A 295 13.14 -11.96 6.73
C LEU A 295 14.21 -10.88 6.81
N THR A 296 15.47 -11.22 6.58
CA THR A 296 16.60 -10.27 6.65
C THR A 296 16.77 -9.61 5.27
N PRO A 297 16.50 -8.31 5.12
CA PRO A 297 16.53 -7.64 3.82
C PRO A 297 17.95 -7.39 3.32
N ILE A 298 18.13 -7.50 2.00
CA ILE A 298 19.35 -7.07 1.31
C ILE A 298 19.06 -5.79 0.54
N PHE A 299 19.77 -4.70 0.87
CA PHE A 299 19.60 -3.38 0.26
C PHE A 299 20.62 -3.08 -0.84
N ASP A 300 21.56 -3.99 -1.12
CA ASP A 300 22.54 -3.79 -2.19
C ASP A 300 21.86 -3.70 -3.56
N ARG A 301 21.75 -2.48 -4.08
CA ARG A 301 21.14 -2.17 -5.38
C ARG A 301 21.98 -2.65 -6.55
N SER A 302 23.28 -2.89 -6.36
CA SER A 302 24.18 -3.34 -7.43
C SER A 302 23.86 -4.76 -7.92
N LEU A 303 23.07 -5.53 -7.14
CA LEU A 303 22.51 -6.81 -7.55
C LEU A 303 21.63 -6.70 -8.79
N ILE A 304 20.97 -5.55 -9.00
CA ILE A 304 20.26 -5.25 -10.25
C ILE A 304 21.26 -4.63 -11.23
N ARG A 305 21.75 -5.46 -12.16
CA ARG A 305 22.64 -5.01 -13.23
C ARG A 305 21.84 -4.27 -14.30
N ASP A 306 22.36 -3.13 -14.75
CA ASP A 306 21.76 -2.30 -15.80
C ASP A 306 22.79 -1.94 -16.89
N PRO A 307 23.26 -2.94 -17.67
CA PRO A 307 24.23 -2.69 -18.75
C PRO A 307 23.66 -1.87 -19.91
N SER A 308 22.33 -1.80 -20.03
CA SER A 308 21.62 -1.13 -21.11
C SER A 308 21.19 0.31 -20.77
N GLY A 309 21.48 0.79 -19.57
CA GLY A 309 21.11 2.14 -19.13
C GLY A 309 19.60 2.36 -19.01
N LEU A 310 18.82 1.32 -18.74
CA LEU A 310 17.36 1.38 -18.62
C LEU A 310 16.91 2.38 -17.55
N ALA A 311 17.65 2.52 -16.47
CA ALA A 311 17.32 3.47 -15.42
C ALA A 311 17.42 4.93 -15.88
N GLU A 312 18.33 5.23 -16.82
CA GLU A 312 18.46 6.57 -17.43
C GLU A 312 17.33 6.78 -18.42
N LEU A 313 17.10 5.80 -19.29
CA LEU A 313 16.01 5.81 -20.26
C LEU A 313 14.65 6.04 -19.57
N TYR A 314 14.35 5.33 -18.50
CA TYR A 314 13.07 5.46 -17.80
C TYR A 314 12.94 6.83 -17.13
N ALA A 315 14.01 7.33 -16.52
CA ALA A 315 14.02 8.67 -15.93
C ALA A 315 13.76 9.74 -17.00
N GLU A 316 14.38 9.62 -18.18
CA GLU A 316 14.12 10.51 -19.33
C GLU A 316 12.69 10.41 -19.84
N GLN A 317 12.15 9.20 -20.00
CA GLN A 317 10.76 8.98 -20.42
C GLN A 317 9.78 9.64 -19.45
N TRP A 318 10.00 9.50 -18.14
CA TRP A 318 9.20 10.18 -17.12
C TRP A 318 9.33 11.70 -17.15
N MET A 319 10.56 12.23 -17.34
CA MET A 319 10.82 13.67 -17.46
C MET A 319 10.16 14.29 -18.68
N ASN A 320 9.99 13.53 -19.77
CA ASN A 320 9.38 14.03 -21.00
C ASN A 320 7.86 13.82 -21.03
N HIS A 321 7.29 13.11 -20.05
CA HIS A 321 5.87 12.82 -20.00
C HIS A 321 5.06 14.04 -19.54
N ASN A 322 4.00 14.41 -20.28
CA ASN A 322 3.13 15.56 -20.02
C ASN A 322 3.86 16.92 -19.93
N GLY A 323 4.95 17.09 -20.68
CA GLY A 323 5.73 18.33 -20.75
C GLY A 323 7.22 18.09 -20.59
N SER A 324 8.03 19.12 -20.90
CA SER A 324 9.48 19.03 -20.76
C SER A 324 9.92 19.14 -19.30
N ASN A 325 10.87 18.28 -18.90
CA ASN A 325 11.49 18.28 -17.56
C ASN A 325 10.50 18.08 -16.40
N ASN A 326 9.48 17.25 -16.61
CA ASN A 326 8.48 16.87 -15.61
C ASN A 326 9.07 15.92 -14.54
N ARG A 327 9.52 16.48 -13.42
CA ARG A 327 10.09 15.74 -12.29
C ARG A 327 9.06 15.38 -11.21
N SER A 328 7.78 15.42 -11.57
CA SER A 328 6.67 15.21 -10.64
C SER A 328 6.63 13.77 -10.10
N LEU A 329 6.62 13.64 -8.78
CA LEU A 329 6.31 12.41 -8.05
C LEU A 329 4.80 12.22 -7.81
N LYS A 330 3.97 13.14 -8.30
CA LYS A 330 2.52 13.03 -8.16
C LYS A 330 2.00 11.78 -8.88
N VAL A 331 1.33 10.91 -8.14
CA VAL A 331 0.75 9.66 -8.66
C VAL A 331 -0.39 9.92 -9.65
N TRP A 332 -0.66 8.96 -10.52
CA TRP A 332 -1.74 9.10 -11.51
C TRP A 332 -3.12 9.08 -10.87
N GLU A 333 -3.88 10.17 -11.05
CA GLU A 333 -5.26 10.28 -10.57
C GLU A 333 -6.24 9.42 -11.38
N SER A 334 -5.94 9.16 -12.66
CA SER A 334 -6.80 8.37 -13.57
C SER A 334 -7.02 6.93 -13.11
N LEU A 335 -6.11 6.37 -12.30
CA LEU A 335 -6.20 5.04 -11.70
C LEU A 335 -6.74 5.06 -10.26
N THR A 336 -7.31 6.17 -9.79
CA THR A 336 -7.76 6.32 -8.40
C THR A 336 -9.26 6.50 -8.22
N ALA A 337 -10.02 6.62 -9.31
CA ALA A 337 -11.48 6.73 -9.25
C ALA A 337 -12.09 5.38 -8.83
N THR A 338 -12.69 5.34 -7.64
CA THR A 338 -13.43 4.16 -7.17
C THR A 338 -14.92 4.37 -7.42
N PRO A 339 -15.64 3.40 -8.00
CA PRO A 339 -17.10 3.46 -8.09
C PRO A 339 -17.69 3.64 -6.68
N SER A 340 -18.51 4.67 -6.47
CA SER A 340 -19.07 5.01 -5.15
C SER A 340 -20.05 3.95 -4.63
N ASP A 341 -20.55 3.08 -5.50
CA ASP A 341 -21.49 1.99 -5.25
C ASP A 341 -20.90 0.59 -5.48
N GLY A 342 -19.58 0.49 -5.66
CA GLY A 342 -18.89 -0.76 -5.94
C GLY A 342 -18.98 -1.77 -4.79
N LEU A 343 -19.26 -3.03 -5.12
CA LEU A 343 -19.31 -4.16 -4.20
C LEU A 343 -18.02 -4.97 -4.28
N LYS A 344 -17.30 -5.08 -3.15
CA LYS A 344 -16.08 -5.87 -3.03
C LYS A 344 -16.45 -7.32 -2.74
N GLY A 345 -16.09 -8.22 -3.65
CA GLY A 345 -16.33 -9.65 -3.55
C GLY A 345 -15.05 -10.45 -3.26
N LEU A 346 -15.18 -11.50 -2.46
CA LEU A 346 -14.15 -12.49 -2.16
C LEU A 346 -14.65 -13.87 -2.57
N PHE A 347 -13.93 -14.51 -3.47
CA PHE A 347 -14.22 -15.82 -4.02
C PHE A 347 -13.10 -16.79 -3.67
N GLU A 348 -13.43 -18.06 -3.56
CA GLU A 348 -12.47 -19.08 -3.16
C GLU A 348 -12.48 -20.24 -4.16
N LEU A 349 -11.28 -20.73 -4.47
CA LEU A 349 -11.08 -21.99 -5.15
C LEU A 349 -10.45 -22.99 -4.18
N THR A 350 -11.12 -24.12 -4.00
CA THR A 350 -10.57 -25.27 -3.26
C THR A 350 -9.47 -25.98 -4.07
N PRO A 351 -8.54 -26.71 -3.41
CA PRO A 351 -7.57 -27.55 -4.11
C PRO A 351 -8.22 -28.53 -5.11
N SER A 352 -9.38 -29.10 -4.76
CA SER A 352 -10.14 -29.99 -5.64
C SER A 352 -10.69 -29.28 -6.88
N GLN A 353 -11.25 -28.07 -6.74
CA GLN A 353 -11.72 -27.28 -7.88
C GLN A 353 -10.56 -26.86 -8.79
N ILE A 354 -9.42 -26.46 -8.22
CA ILE A 354 -8.20 -26.15 -8.98
C ILE A 354 -7.74 -27.38 -9.76
N GLN A 355 -7.77 -28.56 -9.14
CA GLN A 355 -7.39 -29.81 -9.81
C GLN A 355 -8.32 -30.15 -10.97
N LYS A 356 -9.65 -29.97 -10.80
CA LYS A 356 -10.62 -30.12 -11.89
C LYS A 356 -10.35 -29.15 -13.04
N LEU A 357 -10.10 -27.87 -12.75
CA LEU A 357 -9.72 -26.88 -13.76
C LEU A 357 -8.45 -27.29 -14.54
N LYS A 358 -7.43 -27.81 -13.85
CA LYS A 358 -6.21 -28.35 -14.48
C LYS A 358 -6.51 -29.56 -15.37
N GLN A 359 -7.33 -30.50 -14.90
CA GLN A 359 -7.72 -31.68 -15.67
C GLN A 359 -8.50 -31.29 -16.93
N TYR A 360 -9.47 -30.40 -16.79
CA TYR A 360 -10.24 -29.89 -17.93
C TYR A 360 -9.35 -29.15 -18.92
N GLY A 361 -8.48 -28.26 -18.44
CA GLY A 361 -7.48 -27.59 -19.28
C GLY A 361 -6.59 -28.57 -20.05
N ASN A 362 -6.00 -29.56 -19.38
CA ASN A 362 -5.15 -30.58 -20.01
C ASN A 362 -5.90 -31.42 -21.07
N SER A 363 -7.22 -31.58 -20.92
CA SER A 363 -8.03 -32.35 -21.90
C SER A 363 -8.33 -31.58 -23.19
N LYS A 364 -8.12 -30.26 -23.21
CA LYS A 364 -8.53 -29.38 -24.32
C LYS A 364 -7.39 -28.57 -24.92
N VAL A 365 -6.41 -28.16 -24.10
CA VAL A 365 -5.26 -27.37 -24.56
C VAL A 365 -4.42 -28.21 -25.51
N LYS A 366 -4.10 -27.64 -26.68
CA LYS A 366 -3.40 -28.36 -27.76
C LYS A 366 -1.92 -28.62 -27.48
N VAL A 367 -1.34 -27.90 -26.52
CA VAL A 367 0.08 -27.99 -26.17
C VAL A 367 0.22 -28.76 -24.86
N ALA A 368 1.10 -29.77 -24.85
CA ALA A 368 1.45 -30.49 -23.62
C ALA A 368 2.23 -29.54 -22.69
N VAL A 369 1.52 -28.88 -21.76
CA VAL A 369 2.12 -27.94 -20.81
C VAL A 369 1.69 -28.27 -19.39
N HIS A 370 2.63 -28.13 -18.45
CA HIS A 370 2.30 -28.20 -17.03
C HIS A 370 1.48 -26.99 -16.61
N LEU A 371 0.17 -27.18 -16.38
CA LEU A 371 -0.73 -26.13 -15.94
C LEU A 371 -0.54 -25.82 -14.45
N SER A 372 -0.09 -24.60 -14.16
CA SER A 372 0.06 -24.09 -12.80
C SER A 372 -1.30 -23.72 -12.18
N THR A 373 -1.36 -23.65 -10.85
CA THR A 373 -2.54 -23.11 -10.15
C THR A 373 -2.81 -21.66 -10.58
N PHE A 374 -1.75 -20.85 -10.72
CA PHE A 374 -1.86 -19.46 -11.17
C PHE A 374 -2.52 -19.36 -12.55
N SER A 375 -2.04 -20.12 -13.54
CA SER A 375 -2.54 -20.03 -14.91
C SER A 375 -4.01 -20.43 -15.03
N VAL A 376 -4.43 -21.51 -14.36
CA VAL A 376 -5.85 -21.92 -14.39
C VAL A 376 -6.76 -20.97 -13.61
N THR A 377 -6.29 -20.42 -12.48
CA THR A 377 -7.08 -19.45 -11.72
C THR A 377 -7.26 -18.15 -12.49
N CYS A 378 -6.18 -17.57 -13.05
CA CYS A 378 -6.26 -16.35 -13.84
C CYS A 378 -7.14 -16.54 -15.08
N ALA A 379 -6.99 -17.66 -15.80
CA ALA A 379 -7.82 -17.95 -16.98
C ALA A 379 -9.31 -18.06 -16.62
N TYR A 380 -9.62 -18.73 -15.51
CA TYR A 380 -10.99 -18.92 -15.05
C TYR A 380 -11.63 -17.59 -14.64
N VAL A 381 -10.94 -16.80 -13.82
CA VAL A 381 -11.40 -15.47 -13.39
C VAL A 381 -11.57 -14.55 -14.61
N LEU A 382 -10.63 -14.54 -15.54
CA LEU A 382 -10.70 -13.72 -16.75
C LEU A 382 -11.94 -14.05 -17.59
N ALA A 383 -12.20 -15.34 -17.83
CA ALA A 383 -13.37 -15.77 -18.59
C ALA A 383 -14.70 -15.39 -17.90
N CYS A 384 -14.80 -15.57 -16.57
CA CYS A 384 -15.96 -15.13 -15.81
C CYS A 384 -16.13 -13.60 -15.82
N TRP A 385 -15.02 -12.87 -15.63
CA TRP A 385 -15.02 -11.41 -15.54
C TRP A 385 -15.45 -10.76 -16.85
N VAL A 386 -14.92 -11.21 -17.99
CA VAL A 386 -15.28 -10.66 -19.32
C VAL A 386 -16.76 -10.85 -19.63
N LYS A 387 -17.32 -12.02 -19.27
CA LYS A 387 -18.75 -12.32 -19.44
C LYS A 387 -19.62 -11.45 -18.53
N ALA A 388 -19.26 -11.34 -17.24
CA ALA A 388 -20.01 -10.57 -16.26
C ALA A 388 -20.01 -9.06 -16.56
N ASN A 389 -18.87 -8.52 -17.01
CA ASN A 389 -18.72 -7.09 -17.34
C ASN A 389 -19.27 -6.74 -18.74
N GLN A 390 -19.74 -7.73 -19.51
CA GLN A 390 -20.24 -7.55 -20.87
C GLN A 390 -19.32 -6.67 -21.72
N VAL A 391 -18.01 -6.96 -21.68
CA VAL A 391 -16.97 -6.13 -22.32
C VAL A 391 -17.30 -5.94 -23.80
N LYS A 392 -17.23 -4.70 -24.27
CA LYS A 392 -17.59 -4.31 -25.65
C LYS A 392 -16.37 -4.08 -26.53
N ASP A 393 -15.23 -3.80 -25.91
CA ASP A 393 -13.94 -3.66 -26.59
C ASP A 393 -13.62 -4.93 -27.38
N GLU A 394 -12.94 -4.79 -28.53
CA GLU A 394 -12.55 -5.94 -29.35
C GLU A 394 -11.58 -6.86 -28.62
N ASN A 395 -10.66 -6.27 -27.86
CA ASN A 395 -9.59 -6.95 -27.13
C ASN A 395 -9.71 -6.76 -25.62
N VAL A 396 -9.28 -7.78 -24.89
CA VAL A 396 -9.01 -7.72 -23.45
C VAL A 396 -7.52 -7.89 -23.23
N LEU A 397 -6.94 -6.96 -22.47
CA LEU A 397 -5.52 -6.94 -22.10
C LEU A 397 -5.41 -7.37 -20.63
N CYS A 398 -5.04 -8.63 -20.41
CA CYS A 398 -4.79 -9.15 -19.08
C CYS A 398 -3.30 -8.96 -18.72
N ILE A 399 -3.04 -8.30 -17.58
CA ILE A 399 -1.69 -8.01 -17.12
C ILE A 399 -1.42 -8.70 -15.79
N PHE A 400 -0.33 -9.46 -15.70
CA PHE A 400 0.10 -10.02 -14.42
C PHE A 400 1.56 -9.73 -14.10
N SER A 401 1.85 -9.63 -12.81
CA SER A 401 3.19 -9.36 -12.31
C SER A 401 4.06 -10.63 -12.27
N VAL A 402 5.30 -10.52 -12.73
CA VAL A 402 6.30 -11.60 -12.71
C VAL A 402 7.45 -11.22 -11.79
N ASP A 403 7.72 -12.02 -10.74
CA ASP A 403 8.92 -11.88 -9.90
C ASP A 403 10.16 -12.25 -10.72
N CYS A 404 11.02 -11.29 -10.99
CA CYS A 404 12.21 -11.45 -11.82
C CYS A 404 13.39 -12.02 -11.03
N ARG A 405 13.37 -12.04 -9.69
CA ARG A 405 14.56 -12.36 -8.86
C ARG A 405 15.27 -13.65 -9.26
N THR A 406 14.52 -14.74 -9.43
CA THR A 406 15.07 -16.06 -9.79
C THR A 406 15.25 -16.26 -11.28
N ARG A 407 14.90 -15.26 -12.10
CA ARG A 407 14.86 -15.31 -13.56
C ARG A 407 15.86 -14.35 -14.23
N LEU A 408 16.47 -13.47 -13.44
CA LEU A 408 17.65 -12.70 -13.85
C LEU A 408 18.85 -13.64 -14.05
N ASP A 409 19.81 -13.19 -14.84
CA ASP A 409 21.10 -13.87 -15.02
C ASP A 409 22.24 -12.95 -14.57
N PRO A 410 22.90 -13.22 -13.42
CA PRO A 410 22.60 -14.31 -12.49
C PRO A 410 21.31 -14.04 -11.67
N PRO A 411 20.69 -15.10 -11.11
CA PRO A 411 19.59 -14.94 -10.16
C PRO A 411 20.04 -14.16 -8.92
N ILE A 412 19.15 -13.33 -8.37
CA ILE A 412 19.41 -12.57 -7.14
C ILE A 412 18.67 -13.18 -5.94
N PRO A 413 19.13 -12.91 -4.71
CA PRO A 413 18.51 -13.46 -3.50
C PRO A 413 17.02 -13.13 -3.38
N ALA A 414 16.24 -14.08 -2.86
CA ALA A 414 14.82 -13.87 -2.57
C ALA A 414 14.57 -12.73 -1.55
N THR A 415 15.58 -12.39 -0.75
CA THR A 415 15.56 -11.33 0.26
C THR A 415 16.02 -9.96 -0.26
N TYR A 416 16.31 -9.81 -1.56
CA TYR A 416 16.52 -8.49 -2.17
C TYR A 416 15.29 -7.60 -1.93
N PHE A 417 15.50 -6.49 -1.25
CA PHE A 417 14.46 -5.59 -0.80
C PHE A 417 14.34 -4.39 -1.73
N GLY A 418 13.28 -4.34 -2.53
CA GLY A 418 13.05 -3.36 -3.60
C GLY A 418 12.13 -3.93 -4.67
N ASN A 419 12.00 -3.25 -5.81
CA ASN A 419 11.30 -3.82 -6.95
C ASN A 419 12.21 -4.75 -7.75
N CYS A 420 11.70 -5.93 -8.08
CA CYS A 420 12.27 -6.80 -9.10
C CYS A 420 11.12 -7.53 -9.79
N VAL A 421 10.21 -6.74 -10.36
CA VAL A 421 8.94 -7.21 -10.91
C VAL A 421 8.66 -6.51 -12.23
N LYS A 422 8.18 -7.27 -13.22
CA LYS A 422 7.66 -6.72 -14.48
C LYS A 422 6.18 -7.07 -14.67
N GLY A 423 5.47 -6.31 -15.50
CA GLY A 423 4.17 -6.70 -16.03
C GLY A 423 4.33 -7.58 -17.28
N GLU A 424 3.61 -8.69 -17.35
CA GLU A 424 3.46 -9.50 -18.55
C GLU A 424 2.08 -9.31 -19.15
N TYR A 425 2.01 -9.09 -20.45
CA TYR A 425 0.78 -8.76 -21.18
C TYR A 425 0.25 -9.99 -21.91
N VAL A 426 -1.06 -10.21 -21.77
CA VAL A 426 -1.82 -11.22 -22.47
C VAL A 426 -2.94 -10.52 -23.22
N VAL A 427 -2.91 -10.61 -24.55
CA VAL A 427 -3.96 -10.07 -25.41
C VAL A 427 -4.86 -11.21 -25.86
N ALA A 428 -6.17 -11.04 -25.71
CA ALA A 428 -7.16 -12.00 -26.15
C ALA A 428 -8.38 -11.27 -26.74
N LEU A 429 -8.98 -11.88 -27.77
CA LEU A 429 -10.19 -11.36 -28.39
C LEU A 429 -11.39 -11.56 -27.46
N THR A 430 -12.14 -10.50 -27.19
CA THR A 430 -13.30 -10.53 -26.29
C THR A 430 -14.33 -11.59 -26.73
N LYS A 431 -14.57 -11.71 -28.03
CA LYS A 431 -15.49 -12.71 -28.61
C LYS A 431 -15.10 -14.16 -28.28
N GLU A 432 -13.80 -14.45 -28.18
CA GLU A 432 -13.30 -15.79 -27.86
C GLU A 432 -13.46 -16.09 -26.37
N LEU A 433 -13.20 -15.09 -25.52
CA LEU A 433 -13.38 -15.19 -24.07
C LEU A 433 -14.85 -15.34 -23.65
N ILE A 434 -15.79 -14.73 -24.38
CA ILE A 434 -17.24 -14.87 -24.16
C ILE A 434 -17.75 -16.24 -24.65
N GLY A 435 -17.04 -16.87 -25.59
CA GLY A 435 -17.41 -18.16 -26.16
C GLY A 435 -17.53 -19.31 -25.15
N LYS A 436 -18.02 -20.46 -25.65
CA LYS A 436 -18.15 -21.70 -24.86
C LYS A 436 -16.82 -22.16 -24.27
N ASP A 437 -15.74 -21.99 -25.03
CA ASP A 437 -14.37 -22.37 -24.64
C ASP A 437 -13.54 -21.19 -24.08
N GLY A 438 -14.20 -20.14 -23.59
CA GLY A 438 -13.52 -18.92 -23.13
C GLY A 438 -12.42 -19.14 -22.08
N PHE A 439 -12.63 -20.08 -21.15
CA PHE A 439 -11.60 -20.50 -20.19
C PHE A 439 -10.36 -21.09 -20.88
N ILE A 440 -10.55 -21.95 -21.88
CA ILE A 440 -9.45 -22.59 -22.61
C ILE A 440 -8.70 -21.55 -23.44
N CYS A 441 -9.41 -20.65 -24.12
CA CYS A 441 -8.80 -19.54 -24.85
C CYS A 441 -7.93 -18.67 -23.93
N ALA A 442 -8.45 -18.25 -22.77
CA ALA A 442 -7.70 -17.49 -21.78
C ALA A 442 -6.44 -18.25 -21.31
N LEU A 443 -6.61 -19.55 -21.03
CA LEU A 443 -5.54 -20.40 -20.54
C LEU A 443 -4.40 -20.56 -21.55
N GLU A 444 -4.71 -20.80 -22.83
CA GLU A 444 -3.72 -20.90 -23.89
C GLU A 444 -2.89 -19.61 -24.02
N ARG A 445 -3.54 -18.45 -24.04
CA ARG A 445 -2.85 -17.15 -24.14
C ARG A 445 -1.97 -16.86 -22.91
N ILE A 446 -2.44 -17.21 -21.71
CA ILE A 446 -1.64 -17.06 -20.47
C ILE A 446 -0.43 -17.99 -20.49
N VAL A 447 -0.60 -19.25 -20.91
CA VAL A 447 0.49 -20.22 -20.99
C VAL A 447 1.54 -19.80 -22.01
N GLU A 448 1.12 -19.31 -23.18
CA GLU A 448 2.02 -18.73 -24.18
C GLU A 448 2.84 -17.57 -23.62
N ALA A 449 2.20 -16.65 -22.88
CA ALA A 449 2.90 -15.54 -22.24
C ALA A 449 3.91 -16.00 -21.19
N LEU A 450 3.57 -16.98 -20.36
CA LEU A 450 4.49 -17.56 -19.38
C LEU A 450 5.68 -18.27 -20.05
N ASN A 451 5.46 -18.93 -21.20
CA ASN A 451 6.52 -19.56 -21.97
C ASN A 451 7.45 -18.52 -22.61
N ARG A 452 6.92 -17.43 -23.18
CA ARG A 452 7.76 -16.31 -23.67
C ARG A 452 8.68 -15.77 -22.59
N VAL A 453 8.15 -15.53 -21.38
CA VAL A 453 8.96 -15.07 -20.24
C VAL A 453 10.12 -16.03 -19.93
N LYS A 454 9.89 -17.34 -20.07
CA LYS A 454 10.89 -18.37 -19.82
C LYS A 454 11.93 -18.46 -20.95
N GLU A 455 11.51 -18.31 -22.19
CA GLU A 455 12.35 -18.53 -23.39
C GLU A 455 13.13 -17.28 -23.81
N GLU A 456 12.50 -16.11 -23.78
CA GLU A 456 13.09 -14.84 -24.25
C GLU A 456 13.82 -14.07 -23.14
N GLY A 457 13.59 -14.44 -21.87
CA GLY A 457 14.17 -13.79 -20.70
C GLY A 457 13.31 -12.64 -20.16
N VAL A 458 13.43 -12.39 -18.85
CA VAL A 458 12.56 -11.42 -18.14
C VAL A 458 12.81 -9.95 -18.47
N LEU A 459 13.95 -9.62 -19.06
CA LEU A 459 14.27 -8.24 -19.45
C LEU A 459 14.01 -7.97 -20.94
N ASN A 460 13.49 -8.94 -21.69
CA ASN A 460 13.17 -8.74 -23.10
C ASN A 460 12.14 -7.60 -23.26
N GLY A 461 12.43 -6.64 -24.13
CA GLY A 461 11.60 -5.47 -24.39
C GLY A 461 11.56 -4.43 -23.26
N ALA A 462 12.48 -4.49 -22.28
CA ALA A 462 12.48 -3.58 -21.13
C ALA A 462 12.56 -2.11 -21.53
N GLU A 463 13.18 -1.75 -22.65
CA GLU A 463 13.26 -0.38 -23.14
C GLU A 463 11.90 0.28 -23.42
N LYS A 464 10.84 -0.52 -23.57
CA LYS A 464 9.47 -0.06 -23.87
C LYS A 464 8.52 -0.08 -22.67
N TRP A 465 8.92 -0.59 -21.50
CA TRP A 465 7.97 -0.82 -20.41
C TRP A 465 7.31 0.45 -19.89
N VAL A 466 8.03 1.57 -19.76
CA VAL A 466 7.43 2.86 -19.35
C VAL A 466 6.41 3.33 -20.38
N SER A 467 6.75 3.30 -21.67
CA SER A 467 5.79 3.65 -22.74
C SER A 467 4.56 2.73 -22.73
N SER A 468 4.72 1.43 -22.51
CA SER A 468 3.61 0.47 -22.46
C SER A 468 2.73 0.60 -21.21
N MET A 469 3.22 1.20 -20.12
CA MET A 469 2.35 1.55 -18.99
C MET A 469 1.51 2.80 -19.27
N HIS A 470 2.05 3.74 -20.05
CA HIS A 470 1.32 4.95 -20.44
C HIS A 470 0.28 4.67 -21.52
N ASP A 471 0.67 3.85 -22.50
CA ASP A 471 -0.17 3.43 -23.61
C ASP A 471 -0.11 1.89 -23.72
N PRO A 472 -0.93 1.17 -22.94
CA PRO A 472 -0.98 -0.30 -22.95
C PRO A 472 -1.59 -0.88 -24.22
N GLY A 473 -2.12 -0.06 -25.13
CA GLY A 473 -2.80 -0.47 -26.35
C GLY A 473 -4.33 -0.48 -26.24
N GLU A 474 -4.99 -0.69 -27.38
CA GLU A 474 -6.44 -0.64 -27.49
C GLU A 474 -7.10 -1.90 -26.91
N GLY A 475 -7.91 -1.71 -25.88
CA GLY A 475 -8.81 -2.72 -25.35
C GLY A 475 -9.09 -2.57 -23.86
N ARG A 476 -9.94 -3.46 -23.33
CA ARG A 476 -10.29 -3.45 -21.91
C ARG A 476 -9.18 -4.06 -21.08
N ILE A 477 -8.62 -3.28 -20.16
CA ILE A 477 -7.53 -3.75 -19.29
C ILE A 477 -8.10 -4.40 -18.03
N ILE A 478 -7.50 -5.53 -17.65
CA ILE A 478 -7.67 -6.16 -16.35
C ILE A 478 -6.30 -6.62 -15.87
N SER A 479 -5.99 -6.39 -14.59
CA SER A 479 -4.72 -6.78 -14.02
C SER A 479 -4.89 -7.65 -12.78
N THR A 480 -3.80 -8.29 -12.39
CA THR A 480 -3.72 -9.09 -11.15
C THR A 480 -2.87 -8.38 -10.11
N ALA A 481 -3.24 -8.52 -8.85
CA ALA A 481 -2.45 -8.06 -7.71
C ALA A 481 -2.26 -9.19 -6.69
N GLY A 482 -1.20 -9.11 -5.89
CA GLY A 482 -0.94 -10.12 -4.87
C GLY A 482 -0.31 -11.41 -5.42
N SER A 483 -0.06 -12.35 -4.52
CA SER A 483 0.45 -13.68 -4.83
C SER A 483 0.13 -14.62 -3.68
N PRO A 484 -0.31 -15.87 -3.94
CA PRO A 484 -0.45 -16.86 -2.87
C PRO A 484 0.88 -17.22 -2.19
N LEU A 485 2.02 -16.89 -2.81
CA LEU A 485 3.34 -17.08 -2.22
C LEU A 485 3.71 -16.00 -1.19
N PHE A 486 2.88 -14.96 -1.03
CA PHE A 486 3.10 -13.97 0.02
C PHE A 486 2.67 -14.49 1.38
N GLU A 487 1.81 -15.50 1.45
CA GLU A 487 1.31 -16.11 2.69
C GLU A 487 0.79 -15.04 3.67
N VAL A 488 -0.08 -14.16 3.19
CA VAL A 488 -0.58 -13.00 3.97
C VAL A 488 -1.33 -13.42 5.24
N TYR A 489 -1.91 -14.61 5.29
CA TYR A 489 -2.56 -15.16 6.47
C TYR A 489 -1.57 -15.81 7.47
N SER A 490 -0.27 -15.85 7.17
CA SER A 490 0.78 -16.26 8.13
C SER A 490 1.24 -15.13 9.05
N ILE A 491 0.77 -13.90 8.83
CA ILE A 491 1.17 -12.71 9.56
C ILE A 491 0.48 -12.68 10.94
N ASP A 492 1.13 -13.27 11.94
CA ASP A 492 0.64 -13.35 13.31
C ASP A 492 1.44 -12.42 14.23
N PHE A 493 0.80 -11.37 14.73
CA PHE A 493 1.40 -10.39 15.63
C PHE A 493 1.48 -10.86 17.11
N GLY A 494 1.04 -12.08 17.41
CA GLY A 494 0.89 -12.61 18.78
C GLY A 494 -0.57 -12.70 19.24
N TRP A 495 -1.51 -12.16 18.46
CA TRP A 495 -2.96 -12.23 18.73
C TRP A 495 -3.70 -13.17 17.77
N GLY A 496 -2.96 -14.04 17.06
CA GLY A 496 -3.49 -14.97 16.09
C GLY A 496 -3.40 -14.46 14.65
N ARG A 497 -3.64 -15.39 13.71
CA ARG A 497 -3.66 -15.13 12.27
C ARG A 497 -4.77 -14.15 11.88
N PRO A 498 -4.62 -13.38 10.80
CA PRO A 498 -5.67 -12.49 10.32
C PRO A 498 -6.96 -13.28 10.06
N LYS A 499 -8.10 -12.70 10.44
CA LYS A 499 -9.43 -13.17 10.06
C LYS A 499 -9.69 -12.94 8.57
N LYS A 500 -9.23 -11.81 8.04
CA LYS A 500 -9.34 -11.43 6.63
C LYS A 500 -8.16 -10.56 6.22
N VAL A 501 -7.70 -10.73 4.99
CA VAL A 501 -6.84 -9.77 4.30
C VAL A 501 -7.61 -9.17 3.12
N ASP A 502 -7.43 -7.87 2.88
CA ASP A 502 -8.02 -7.20 1.72
C ASP A 502 -6.97 -6.33 1.01
N MET A 503 -6.86 -6.49 -0.30
CA MET A 503 -5.98 -5.68 -1.16
C MET A 503 -6.74 -4.45 -1.66
N LEU A 504 -6.98 -3.50 -0.77
CA LEU A 504 -7.84 -2.34 -0.99
C LEU A 504 -7.48 -1.51 -2.23
N SER A 505 -6.20 -1.42 -2.62
CA SER A 505 -5.79 -0.68 -3.82
C SER A 505 -6.30 -1.28 -5.13
N THR A 506 -6.79 -2.52 -5.12
CA THR A 506 -7.46 -3.12 -6.28
C THR A 506 -8.79 -2.45 -6.61
N ASP A 507 -9.43 -1.81 -5.63
CA ASP A 507 -10.67 -1.05 -5.84
C ASP A 507 -10.46 0.16 -6.76
N LYS A 508 -9.27 0.75 -6.68
CA LYS A 508 -8.86 1.91 -7.47
C LYS A 508 -8.33 1.50 -8.84
N THR A 509 -7.49 0.46 -8.86
CA THR A 509 -6.82 -0.01 -10.09
C THR A 509 -7.69 -0.91 -10.96
N GLY A 510 -8.83 -1.40 -10.46
CA GLY A 510 -9.68 -2.37 -11.17
C GLY A 510 -9.08 -3.78 -11.29
N ALA A 511 -7.96 -4.04 -10.62
CA ALA A 511 -7.32 -5.35 -10.60
C ALA A 511 -8.17 -6.36 -9.81
N PHE A 512 -7.95 -7.65 -10.03
CA PHE A 512 -8.34 -8.68 -9.06
C PHE A 512 -7.12 -9.14 -8.26
N SER A 513 -7.30 -9.41 -6.98
CA SER A 513 -6.24 -9.88 -6.09
C SER A 513 -6.21 -11.40 -5.98
N LEU A 514 -5.02 -11.98 -5.84
CA LEU A 514 -4.80 -13.38 -5.55
C LEU A 514 -3.99 -13.54 -4.26
N SER A 515 -4.45 -14.45 -3.40
CA SER A 515 -3.76 -14.85 -2.17
C SER A 515 -4.03 -16.32 -1.88
N GLU A 516 -3.25 -16.91 -0.98
CA GLU A 516 -3.55 -18.23 -0.44
C GLU A 516 -4.82 -18.16 0.39
N ARG A 517 -5.56 -19.27 0.45
CA ARG A 517 -6.69 -19.37 1.38
C ARG A 517 -6.20 -19.44 2.81
N ARG A 518 -6.98 -18.81 3.71
CA ARG A 518 -6.71 -18.82 5.15
C ARG A 518 -6.68 -20.23 5.74
N ASP A 519 -7.73 -21.01 5.48
CA ASP A 519 -8.02 -22.24 6.23
C ASP A 519 -7.62 -23.54 5.52
N ILE A 520 -7.42 -23.48 4.20
CA ILE A 520 -7.14 -24.67 3.37
C ILE A 520 -5.89 -24.44 2.53
N SER A 521 -4.84 -25.19 2.86
CA SER A 521 -3.59 -25.19 2.08
C SER A 521 -3.82 -25.59 0.62
N GLY A 522 -3.15 -24.89 -0.30
CA GLY A 522 -3.27 -25.12 -1.74
C GLY A 522 -4.52 -24.54 -2.39
N GLY A 523 -5.44 -23.94 -1.63
CA GLY A 523 -6.56 -23.17 -2.16
C GLY A 523 -6.17 -21.72 -2.47
N ILE A 524 -6.94 -21.06 -3.34
CA ILE A 524 -6.73 -19.66 -3.72
C ILE A 524 -7.94 -18.82 -3.32
N GLU A 525 -7.67 -17.65 -2.77
CA GLU A 525 -8.63 -16.58 -2.50
C GLU A 525 -8.49 -15.49 -3.56
N ILE A 526 -9.62 -15.03 -4.11
CA ILE A 526 -9.71 -14.10 -5.23
C ILE A 526 -10.56 -12.91 -4.79
N GLY A 527 -10.01 -11.70 -4.83
CA GLY A 527 -10.74 -10.47 -4.50
C GLY A 527 -10.96 -9.59 -5.73
N LEU A 528 -12.17 -9.08 -5.96
CA LEU A 528 -12.44 -8.14 -7.04
C LEU A 528 -13.57 -7.16 -6.70
N LEU A 529 -13.53 -5.98 -7.31
CA LEU A 529 -14.56 -4.95 -7.19
C LEU A 529 -15.37 -4.90 -8.49
N LEU A 530 -16.70 -4.95 -8.38
CA LEU A 530 -17.63 -4.81 -9.49
C LEU A 530 -18.83 -3.95 -9.06
N SER A 531 -19.64 -3.49 -10.01
CA SER A 531 -20.99 -3.01 -9.67
C SER A 531 -21.84 -4.16 -9.12
N LYS A 532 -22.97 -3.85 -8.47
CA LYS A 532 -23.84 -4.88 -7.87
C LYS A 532 -24.35 -5.90 -8.90
N SER A 533 -24.82 -5.44 -10.06
CA SER A 533 -25.31 -6.32 -11.13
C SER A 533 -24.20 -7.20 -11.70
N GLU A 534 -23.03 -6.61 -11.97
CA GLU A 534 -21.88 -7.37 -12.47
C GLU A 534 -21.38 -8.40 -11.43
N MET A 535 -21.48 -8.09 -10.14
CA MET A 535 -21.12 -9.04 -9.07
C MET A 535 -22.07 -10.23 -9.01
N GLU A 536 -23.37 -10.02 -9.20
CA GLU A 536 -24.37 -11.10 -9.28
C GLU A 536 -24.09 -12.01 -10.49
N ASP A 537 -23.86 -11.41 -11.66
CA ASP A 537 -23.51 -12.13 -12.89
C ASP A 537 -22.19 -12.91 -12.72
N PHE A 538 -21.15 -12.26 -12.18
CA PHE A 538 -19.87 -12.90 -11.92
C PHE A 538 -20.01 -14.07 -10.96
N THR A 539 -20.75 -13.90 -9.87
CA THR A 539 -20.98 -14.96 -8.87
C THR A 539 -21.66 -16.16 -9.51
N SER A 540 -22.71 -15.93 -10.30
CA SER A 540 -23.44 -16.96 -11.02
C SER A 540 -22.53 -17.72 -11.98
N LEU A 541 -21.78 -17.00 -12.82
CA LEU A 541 -20.83 -17.57 -13.79
C LEU A 541 -19.71 -18.35 -13.11
N PHE A 542 -19.17 -17.81 -12.02
CA PHE A 542 -18.06 -18.42 -11.27
C PHE A 542 -18.48 -19.73 -10.59
N LEU A 543 -19.70 -19.81 -10.04
CA LEU A 543 -20.18 -21.03 -9.39
C LEU A 543 -20.63 -22.09 -10.41
N GLN A 544 -21.45 -21.71 -11.40
CA GLN A 544 -21.94 -22.64 -12.43
C GLN A 544 -20.79 -23.22 -13.26
N GLY A 545 -19.76 -22.43 -13.55
CA GLY A 545 -18.58 -22.92 -14.27
C GLY A 545 -17.81 -23.97 -13.47
N LEU A 546 -17.81 -23.94 -12.13
CA LEU A 546 -17.16 -24.95 -11.30
C LEU A 546 -18.02 -26.22 -11.15
N ASP A 547 -19.34 -26.07 -11.07
CA ASP A 547 -20.28 -27.18 -10.97
C ASP A 547 -20.35 -28.02 -12.25
N SER A 548 -20.01 -27.42 -13.39
CA SER A 548 -19.97 -28.11 -14.70
C SER A 548 -18.66 -28.87 -14.99
N LEU A 549 -17.67 -28.82 -14.09
CA LEU A 549 -16.34 -29.45 -14.23
C LEU A 549 -16.17 -30.82 -13.57
#